data_AF-A0A3E4ZMF0-F1
#
_entry.id   AF-A0A3E4ZMF0-F1
#
_cell.length_a   1.000
_cell.length_b   1.000
_cell.length_c   1.000
_cell.angle_alpha   90.00
_cell.angle_beta   90.00
_cell.angle_gamma   90.00
#
_symmetry.space_group_name_H-M   'P 1'
#
loop_
_entity.id
_entity.type
_entity.pdbx_description
1 polymer ?
#
loop_
_entity_poly.entity_id
_entity_poly.type
_entity_poly.pdbx_seq_one_letter_code
_entity_poly.pdbx_strand_id
1 'polypeptide(L)'
;MKLIIILLLFPFVTWGQNLFPSKGVRRTTTPNNGKFVDSPSFNSESRTISNKATKEKTNYKIYTKEYVDQKHIPDEFELTEFAYPKKGSTVSWILTPDTSNCRHVKIFSFYRSGSMSLREKVTTDLNKYFDYKFFDYTKEMIYNKEIPLLIIYEADIEDRIKQKTLKSFLHDGKLDPNEKDLITSKLNRYIIVYYIAN
;
A
#
# COMPACT_ATOMS: atom_id res chain seq x y z
N MET A 1 -25.85 -16.50 -59.83
CA MET A 1 -25.54 -16.68 -58.39
C MET A 1 -24.74 -15.47 -57.92
N LYS A 2 -25.31 -14.58 -57.12
CA LYS A 2 -24.60 -13.41 -56.57
C LYS A 2 -23.94 -13.84 -55.26
N LEU A 3 -22.61 -13.87 -55.22
CA LEU A 3 -21.82 -14.12 -54.01
C LEU A 3 -21.88 -12.85 -53.14
N ILE A 4 -22.52 -12.92 -51.98
CA ILE A 4 -22.47 -11.86 -50.96
C ILE A 4 -21.27 -12.18 -50.07
N ILE A 5 -20.19 -11.42 -50.22
CA ILE A 5 -19.05 -11.46 -49.29
C ILE A 5 -19.43 -10.61 -48.09
N ILE A 6 -19.85 -11.25 -47.01
CA ILE A 6 -20.02 -10.60 -45.71
C ILE A 6 -18.62 -10.42 -45.13
N LEU A 7 -18.05 -9.21 -45.29
CA LEU A 7 -16.87 -8.80 -44.55
C LEU A 7 -17.29 -8.65 -43.08
N LEU A 8 -17.06 -9.69 -42.29
CA LEU A 8 -17.11 -9.59 -40.83
C LEU A 8 -15.99 -8.63 -40.41
N LEU A 9 -16.33 -7.35 -40.31
CA LEU A 9 -15.62 -6.40 -39.48
C LEU A 9 -15.77 -6.90 -38.04
N PHE A 10 -14.91 -7.85 -37.67
CA PHE A 10 -14.58 -8.05 -36.27
C PHE A 10 -14.26 -6.65 -35.74
N PRO A 11 -14.88 -6.19 -34.64
CA PRO A 11 -14.24 -5.14 -33.89
C PRO A 11 -12.86 -5.71 -33.57
N PHE A 12 -11.83 -5.18 -34.22
CA PHE A 12 -10.53 -5.05 -33.58
C PHE A 12 -10.83 -4.23 -32.34
N VAL A 13 -11.31 -4.92 -31.30
CA VAL A 13 -11.03 -4.57 -29.93
C VAL A 13 -9.52 -4.61 -29.95
N THR A 14 -8.94 -3.44 -30.17
CA THR A 14 -7.55 -3.20 -29.86
C THR A 14 -7.44 -3.63 -28.41
N TRP A 15 -6.99 -4.87 -28.22
CA TRP A 15 -6.37 -5.33 -27.00
C TRP A 15 -5.14 -4.45 -26.84
N GLY A 16 -5.39 -3.18 -26.48
CA GLY A 16 -4.38 -2.27 -26.01
C GLY A 16 -3.90 -2.84 -24.69
N GLN A 17 -2.90 -3.71 -24.78
CA GLN A 17 -1.90 -4.07 -23.76
C GLN A 17 -2.30 -4.13 -22.28
N ASN A 18 -3.56 -4.36 -21.93
CA ASN A 18 -4.03 -4.48 -20.56
C ASN A 18 -4.35 -5.93 -20.23
N LEU A 19 -3.32 -6.78 -20.26
CA LEU A 19 -3.38 -8.13 -19.71
C LEU A 19 -2.05 -8.49 -19.03
N PHE A 20 -1.69 -7.71 -18.02
CA PHE A 20 -1.11 -8.30 -16.82
C PHE A 20 -2.06 -8.04 -15.65
N PRO A 21 -2.80 -9.06 -15.17
CA PRO A 21 -3.32 -8.98 -13.82
C PRO A 21 -2.12 -8.81 -12.88
N SER A 22 -2.30 -8.03 -11.82
CA SER A 22 -1.37 -7.74 -10.72
C SER A 22 -0.90 -8.99 -9.95
N LYS A 23 -0.37 -10.02 -10.64
CA LYS A 23 0.17 -11.27 -10.08
C LYS A 23 1.46 -11.08 -9.27
N GLY A 24 1.84 -9.84 -8.98
CA GLY A 24 2.92 -9.51 -8.05
C GLY A 24 2.51 -9.58 -6.58
N VAL A 25 1.22 -9.78 -6.26
CA VAL A 25 0.76 -9.85 -4.87
C VAL A 25 0.95 -11.23 -4.29
N ARG A 26 1.95 -11.35 -3.42
CA ARG A 26 2.07 -12.47 -2.51
C ARG A 26 1.78 -11.99 -1.10
N ARG A 27 0.87 -12.67 -0.41
CA ARG A 27 0.70 -12.52 1.04
C ARG A 27 1.30 -13.74 1.73
N THR A 28 2.26 -13.50 2.62
CA THR A 28 2.75 -14.53 3.55
C THR A 28 2.43 -14.09 4.96
N THR A 29 1.69 -14.91 5.71
CA THR A 29 1.40 -14.69 7.13
C THR A 29 1.95 -15.83 7.96
N THR A 30 2.73 -15.53 9.00
CA THR A 30 3.18 -16.55 9.95
C THR A 30 2.52 -16.37 11.32
N PRO A 31 2.03 -17.46 11.94
CA PRO A 31 1.57 -17.44 13.32
C PRO A 31 2.71 -17.12 14.29
N ASN A 32 2.35 -16.76 15.53
CA ASN A 32 3.30 -16.61 16.64
C ASN A 32 4.27 -17.81 16.71
N ASN A 33 5.57 -17.53 16.77
CA ASN A 33 6.69 -18.48 16.87
C ASN A 33 7.08 -19.24 15.58
N GLY A 34 6.48 -18.92 14.42
CA GLY A 34 6.97 -19.44 13.13
C GLY A 34 8.31 -18.82 12.72
N LYS A 35 9.24 -19.61 12.18
CA LYS A 35 10.45 -19.06 11.53
C LYS A 35 10.07 -18.50 10.17
N PHE A 36 10.36 -17.22 9.96
CA PHE A 36 10.14 -16.55 8.69
C PHE A 36 11.43 -16.56 7.84
N VAL A 37 11.28 -16.52 6.51
CA VAL A 37 12.38 -16.64 5.55
C VAL A 37 12.81 -15.28 4.95
N ASP A 38 11.90 -14.31 4.78
CA ASP A 38 12.24 -12.96 4.28
C ASP A 38 12.27 -11.87 5.39
N SER A 39 13.27 -11.01 5.36
CA SER A 39 13.33 -9.84 6.24
C SER A 39 13.37 -8.57 5.40
N PRO A 40 12.92 -7.43 5.93
CA PRO A 40 13.22 -6.16 5.30
C PRO A 40 14.73 -5.99 5.15
N SER A 41 15.13 -5.31 4.08
CA SER A 41 16.52 -4.92 3.88
C SER A 41 16.99 -4.03 5.03
N PHE A 42 18.27 -4.15 5.41
CA PHE A 42 18.86 -3.50 6.60
C PHE A 42 18.60 -1.99 6.69
N ASN A 43 18.54 -1.29 5.55
CA ASN A 43 18.33 0.16 5.48
C ASN A 43 16.85 0.58 5.39
N SER A 44 15.90 -0.36 5.49
CA SER A 44 14.47 -0.04 5.39
C SER A 44 13.99 0.67 6.65
N GLU A 45 13.41 1.86 6.50
CA GLU A 45 12.83 2.58 7.63
C GLU A 45 11.62 1.82 8.17
N SER A 46 11.57 1.65 9.49
CA SER A 46 10.46 1.00 10.17
C SER A 46 9.76 1.99 11.09
N ARG A 47 8.43 1.97 11.10
CA ARG A 47 7.63 2.82 11.98
C ARG A 47 6.72 1.99 12.87
N THR A 48 6.82 2.23 14.18
CA THR A 48 5.86 1.68 15.15
C THR A 48 4.61 2.56 15.20
N ILE A 49 3.46 1.94 14.98
CA ILE A 49 2.12 2.52 15.15
C ILE A 49 1.52 1.93 16.44
N SER A 50 1.05 2.78 17.36
CA SER A 50 0.57 2.34 18.68
C SER A 50 -0.63 3.15 19.16
N ASN A 51 -1.82 2.54 19.11
CA ASN A 51 -3.07 3.20 19.53
C ASN A 51 -3.62 2.63 20.83
N LYS A 52 -4.07 3.50 21.74
CA LYS A 52 -4.79 3.09 22.94
C LYS A 52 -6.29 2.95 22.63
N ALA A 53 -6.84 1.76 22.87
CA ALA A 53 -8.27 1.53 22.72
C ALA A 53 -9.04 2.20 23.87
N THR A 54 -10.01 3.06 23.55
CA THR A 54 -10.81 3.80 24.54
C THR A 54 -12.25 3.30 24.62
N LYS A 55 -12.72 2.53 23.63
CA LYS A 55 -14.04 1.91 23.59
C LYS A 55 -14.00 0.41 23.90
N GLU A 56 -15.09 -0.09 24.46
CA GLU A 56 -15.33 -1.53 24.58
C GLU A 56 -15.54 -2.16 23.20
N LYS A 57 -15.20 -3.44 23.07
CA LYS A 57 -15.37 -4.23 21.83
C LYS A 57 -14.72 -3.60 20.58
N THR A 58 -13.61 -2.87 20.76
CA THR A 58 -12.89 -2.24 19.66
C THR A 58 -12.44 -3.30 18.64
N ASN A 59 -12.75 -3.08 17.36
CA ASN A 59 -12.22 -3.86 16.25
C ASN A 59 -11.22 -3.02 15.46
N TYR A 60 -9.93 -3.34 15.61
CA TYR A 60 -8.85 -2.62 14.95
C TYR A 60 -8.36 -3.42 13.74
N LYS A 61 -8.38 -2.82 12.55
CA LYS A 61 -7.97 -3.46 11.30
C LYS A 61 -6.93 -2.62 10.58
N ILE A 62 -5.96 -3.28 9.95
CA ILE A 62 -5.04 -2.65 9.01
C ILE A 62 -5.40 -3.10 7.60
N TYR A 63 -5.61 -2.12 6.74
CA TYR A 63 -5.87 -2.31 5.31
C TYR A 63 -4.71 -1.79 4.50
N THR A 64 -4.39 -2.48 3.41
CA THR A 64 -3.43 -2.02 2.41
C THR A 64 -4.16 -2.01 1.07
N LYS A 65 -4.46 -0.81 0.56
CA LYS A 65 -5.30 -0.60 -0.62
C LYS A 65 -4.48 -0.02 -1.75
N GLU A 66 -4.63 -0.56 -2.96
CA GLU A 66 -3.98 -0.07 -4.17
C GLU A 66 -4.94 0.79 -4.99
N TYR A 67 -4.38 1.81 -5.64
CA TYR A 67 -5.10 2.74 -6.48
C TYR A 67 -4.31 2.99 -7.77
N VAL A 68 -5.05 3.07 -8.88
CA VAL A 68 -4.54 3.51 -10.19
C VAL A 68 -5.48 4.58 -10.73
N ASP A 69 -4.94 5.72 -11.15
CA ASP A 69 -5.69 6.90 -11.59
C ASP A 69 -6.79 7.29 -10.59
N GLN A 70 -6.43 7.30 -9.31
CA GLN A 70 -7.31 7.56 -8.16
C GLN A 70 -8.45 6.55 -7.96
N LYS A 71 -8.52 5.50 -8.78
CA LYS A 71 -9.51 4.44 -8.66
C LYS A 71 -8.94 3.29 -7.84
N HIS A 72 -9.71 2.87 -6.84
CA HIS A 72 -9.38 1.71 -6.03
C HIS A 72 -9.32 0.44 -6.90
N ILE A 73 -8.27 -0.35 -6.72
CA ILE A 73 -8.11 -1.67 -7.32
C ILE A 73 -8.40 -2.71 -6.23
N PRO A 74 -9.57 -3.36 -6.25
CA PRO A 74 -9.93 -4.33 -5.23
C PRO A 74 -8.96 -5.50 -5.18
N ASP A 75 -8.63 -5.96 -3.97
CA ASP A 75 -7.71 -7.05 -3.73
C ASP A 75 -8.20 -7.90 -2.54
N GLU A 76 -8.29 -9.22 -2.73
CA GLU A 76 -8.76 -10.17 -1.70
C GLU A 76 -7.93 -10.11 -0.40
N PHE A 77 -6.69 -9.62 -0.49
CA PHE A 77 -5.77 -9.49 0.64
C PHE A 77 -5.66 -8.06 1.19
N GLU A 78 -6.60 -7.16 0.87
CA GLU A 78 -6.63 -5.78 1.39
C GLU A 78 -6.56 -5.75 2.92
N LEU A 79 -7.35 -6.59 3.61
CA LEU A 79 -7.26 -6.75 5.05
C LEU A 79 -5.94 -7.45 5.39
N THR A 80 -4.96 -6.65 5.78
CA THR A 80 -3.60 -7.12 6.06
C THR A 80 -3.54 -7.74 7.45
N GLU A 81 -4.15 -7.08 8.45
CA GLU A 81 -4.11 -7.51 9.85
C GLU A 81 -5.35 -7.05 10.62
N PHE A 82 -5.64 -7.70 11.76
CA PHE A 82 -6.70 -7.27 12.67
C PHE A 82 -6.39 -7.63 14.13
N ALA A 83 -6.99 -6.90 15.06
CA ALA A 83 -6.91 -7.12 16.49
C ALA A 83 -8.21 -6.69 17.19
N TYR A 84 -8.50 -7.32 18.33
CA TYR A 84 -9.63 -6.99 19.20
C TYR A 84 -9.15 -6.50 20.58
N PRO A 85 -8.57 -5.29 20.67
CA PRO A 85 -8.04 -4.78 21.92
C PRO A 85 -9.16 -4.54 22.94
N LYS A 86 -8.91 -4.94 24.20
CA LYS A 86 -9.76 -4.56 25.34
C LYS A 86 -9.65 -3.06 25.59
N LYS A 87 -10.70 -2.43 26.12
CA LYS A 87 -10.64 -1.03 26.55
C LYS A 87 -9.46 -0.82 27.50
N GLY A 88 -8.73 0.28 27.29
CA GLY A 88 -7.53 0.63 28.04
C GLY A 88 -6.23 -0.04 27.56
N SER A 89 -6.30 -1.07 26.71
CA SER A 89 -5.12 -1.71 26.13
C SER A 89 -4.58 -0.94 24.93
N THR A 90 -3.31 -1.18 24.60
CA THR A 90 -2.63 -0.59 23.46
C THR A 90 -2.43 -1.65 22.39
N VAL A 91 -2.92 -1.38 21.18
CA VAL A 91 -2.58 -2.15 19.99
C VAL A 91 -1.33 -1.55 19.35
N SER A 92 -0.38 -2.38 18.93
CA SER A 92 0.86 -1.90 18.31
C SER A 92 1.30 -2.76 17.15
N TRP A 93 1.71 -2.09 16.07
CA TRP A 93 2.22 -2.69 14.83
C TRP A 93 3.52 -2.00 14.43
N ILE A 94 4.40 -2.71 13.73
CA ILE A 94 5.56 -2.11 13.06
C ILE A 94 5.32 -2.25 11.56
N LEU A 95 5.35 -1.13 10.84
CA LEU A 95 5.26 -1.10 9.39
C LEU A 95 6.64 -0.82 8.80
N THR A 96 7.07 -1.65 7.87
CA THR A 96 8.35 -1.51 7.19
C THR A 96 8.15 -1.68 5.68
N PRO A 97 8.01 -0.57 4.92
CA PRO A 97 8.15 -0.60 3.47
C PRO A 97 9.62 -0.80 3.10
N ASP A 98 9.89 -1.75 2.24
CA ASP A 98 11.20 -2.00 1.66
C ASP A 98 11.12 -1.79 0.15
N THR A 99 11.72 -0.69 -0.31
CA THR A 99 11.88 -0.29 -1.72
C THR A 99 13.34 -0.34 -2.16
N SER A 100 14.19 -1.08 -1.42
CA SER A 100 15.63 -1.23 -1.72
C SER A 100 15.86 -1.73 -3.14
N ASN A 101 15.02 -2.65 -3.61
CA ASN A 101 14.89 -2.96 -5.01
C ASN A 101 13.90 -1.96 -5.63
N CYS A 102 14.42 -0.96 -6.34
CA CYS A 102 13.63 0.15 -6.88
C CYS A 102 12.34 -0.26 -7.61
N ARG A 103 12.28 -1.46 -8.22
CA ARG A 103 11.08 -1.93 -8.96
C ARG A 103 10.15 -2.85 -8.16
N HIS A 104 10.52 -3.17 -6.94
CA HIS A 104 9.81 -4.10 -6.09
C HIS A 104 9.64 -3.49 -4.71
N VAL A 105 8.40 -3.26 -4.30
CA VAL A 105 8.09 -2.91 -2.92
C VAL A 105 7.63 -4.14 -2.14
N LYS A 106 8.22 -4.32 -0.97
CA LYS A 106 7.75 -5.25 0.06
C LYS A 106 7.21 -4.46 1.24
N ILE A 107 6.06 -4.85 1.75
CA ILE A 107 5.40 -4.21 2.90
C ILE A 107 5.34 -5.24 4.01
N PHE A 108 6.20 -5.07 5.01
CA PHE A 108 6.18 -5.91 6.20
C PHE A 108 5.33 -5.24 7.28
N SER A 109 4.47 -6.01 7.92
CA SER A 109 3.68 -5.60 9.08
C SER A 109 3.91 -6.60 10.20
N PHE A 110 4.48 -6.14 11.31
CA PHE A 110 4.79 -6.97 12.47
C PHE A 110 3.86 -6.64 13.62
N TYR A 111 3.21 -7.66 14.17
CA TYR A 111 2.54 -7.56 15.45
C TYR A 111 3.52 -7.86 16.58
N ARG A 112 3.46 -7.10 17.68
CA ARG A 112 4.38 -7.31 18.82
C ARG A 112 4.31 -8.70 19.44
N SER A 113 3.22 -9.44 19.24
CA SER A 113 3.15 -10.81 19.74
C SER A 113 4.06 -11.78 18.98
N GLY A 114 4.56 -11.42 17.79
CA GLY A 114 5.37 -12.26 16.92
C GLY A 114 4.70 -12.67 15.60
N SER A 115 3.47 -12.25 15.34
CA SER A 115 2.82 -12.44 14.03
C SER A 115 3.34 -11.44 13.01
N MET A 116 3.40 -11.83 11.73
CA MET A 116 3.82 -10.95 10.65
C MET A 116 3.04 -11.22 9.38
N SER A 117 2.80 -10.16 8.60
CA SER A 117 2.39 -10.22 7.20
C SER A 117 3.40 -9.55 6.29
N LEU A 118 3.58 -10.13 5.10
CA LEU A 118 4.34 -9.57 3.99
C LEU A 118 3.40 -9.38 2.80
N ARG A 119 3.42 -8.21 2.16
CA ARG A 119 2.83 -7.97 0.84
C ARG A 119 3.89 -7.50 -0.15
N GLU A 120 3.81 -7.99 -1.37
CA GLU A 120 4.74 -7.66 -2.45
C GLU A 120 4.01 -7.01 -3.63
N LYS A 121 4.63 -6.02 -4.27
CA LYS A 121 4.15 -5.41 -5.52
C LYS A 121 5.35 -5.06 -6.40
N VAL A 122 5.19 -5.24 -7.70
CA VAL A 122 6.22 -4.94 -8.70
C VAL A 122 5.71 -3.91 -9.71
N THR A 123 6.63 -3.11 -10.23
CA THR A 123 6.40 -2.30 -11.43
C THR A 123 7.05 -2.99 -12.62
N THR A 124 6.32 -3.03 -13.74
CA THR A 124 6.80 -3.60 -15.00
C THR A 124 7.44 -2.53 -15.89
N ASP A 125 7.22 -1.25 -15.59
CA ASP A 125 7.82 -0.16 -16.33
C ASP A 125 9.27 0.03 -15.89
N LEU A 126 10.19 -0.04 -16.86
CA LEU A 126 11.62 0.07 -16.61
C LEU A 126 12.03 1.48 -16.14
N ASN A 127 11.22 2.48 -16.44
CA ASN A 127 11.45 3.89 -16.08
C ASN A 127 10.80 4.28 -14.75
N LYS A 128 10.11 3.35 -14.09
CA LYS A 128 9.44 3.58 -12.81
C LYS A 128 10.17 2.94 -11.65
N TYR A 129 9.95 3.49 -10.47
CA TYR A 129 10.39 2.92 -9.21
C TYR A 129 9.35 3.16 -8.09
N PHE A 130 9.41 2.38 -7.02
CA PHE A 130 8.63 2.62 -5.81
C PHE A 130 9.39 3.47 -4.81
N ASP A 131 8.69 4.43 -4.25
CA ASP A 131 9.14 5.21 -3.09
C ASP A 131 8.00 5.28 -2.07
N TYR A 132 8.27 5.80 -0.88
CA TYR A 132 7.30 5.83 0.20
C TYR A 132 7.45 7.03 1.12
N LYS A 133 6.36 7.34 1.83
CA LYS A 133 6.32 8.32 2.91
C LYS A 133 5.34 7.88 3.97
N PHE A 134 5.70 8.11 5.23
CA PHE A 134 4.75 7.95 6.32
C PHE A 134 3.94 9.23 6.53
N PHE A 135 2.68 9.05 6.92
CA PHE A 135 1.84 10.14 7.40
C PHE A 135 2.15 10.46 8.86
N ASP A 136 1.90 11.69 9.28
CA ASP A 136 1.78 12.02 10.68
C ASP A 136 0.64 11.27 11.33
N TYR A 137 0.83 10.96 12.60
CA TYR A 137 -0.01 10.00 13.29
C TYR A 137 -0.10 10.32 14.76
N THR A 138 -1.32 10.20 15.30
CA THR A 138 -1.64 10.38 16.70
C THR A 138 -1.76 9.02 17.40
N LYS A 139 -1.23 8.91 18.61
CA LYS A 139 -1.40 7.71 19.47
C LYS A 139 -2.85 7.52 19.92
N GLU A 140 -3.65 8.59 19.90
CA GLU A 140 -5.09 8.51 20.14
C GLU A 140 -5.77 7.76 19.00
N MET A 141 -6.64 6.81 19.37
CA MET A 141 -7.38 6.02 18.41
C MET A 141 -8.56 6.83 17.88
N ILE A 142 -8.60 7.01 16.56
CA ILE A 142 -9.73 7.64 15.87
C ILE A 142 -10.63 6.51 15.36
N TYR A 143 -11.92 6.60 15.70
CA TYR A 143 -12.91 5.57 15.39
C TYR A 143 -13.70 5.90 14.12
N ASN A 144 -14.18 4.86 13.43
CA ASN A 144 -15.06 4.91 12.27
C ASN A 144 -14.53 5.78 11.10
N LYS A 145 -13.20 5.88 10.98
CA LYS A 145 -12.51 6.63 9.93
C LYS A 145 -11.32 5.85 9.42
N GLU A 146 -11.03 5.95 8.14
CA GLU A 146 -9.78 5.47 7.56
C GLU A 146 -8.66 6.46 7.89
N ILE A 147 -7.68 6.01 8.67
CA ILE A 147 -6.53 6.84 9.05
C ILE A 147 -5.31 6.37 8.26
N PRO A 148 -4.76 7.19 7.35
CA PRO A 148 -3.60 6.81 6.56
C PRO A 148 -2.35 6.77 7.45
N LEU A 149 -1.51 5.75 7.24
CA LEU A 149 -0.29 5.52 8.00
C LEU A 149 0.95 5.62 7.11
N LEU A 150 0.86 5.08 5.91
CA LEU A 150 1.94 4.96 4.95
C LEU A 150 1.37 5.07 3.54
N ILE A 151 1.98 5.89 2.69
CA ILE A 151 1.78 5.84 1.25
C ILE A 151 3.03 5.32 0.58
N ILE A 152 2.84 4.39 -0.34
CA ILE A 152 3.85 3.91 -1.28
C ILE A 152 3.37 4.31 -2.65
N TYR A 153 4.23 4.85 -3.49
CA TYR A 153 3.84 5.35 -4.79
C TYR A 153 4.86 5.00 -5.86
N GLU A 154 4.37 4.85 -7.07
CA GLU A 154 5.19 4.65 -8.25
C GLU A 154 5.60 6.02 -8.81
N ALA A 155 6.89 6.25 -8.98
CA ALA A 155 7.47 7.50 -9.46
C ALA A 155 8.43 7.27 -10.63
N ASP A 156 8.69 8.32 -11.42
CA ASP A 156 9.62 8.29 -12.54
C ASP A 156 11.07 8.36 -12.09
N ILE A 157 11.91 7.46 -12.63
CA ILE A 157 13.36 7.48 -12.37
C ILE A 157 13.97 8.82 -12.79
N GLU A 158 13.46 9.44 -13.87
CA GLU A 158 13.91 10.77 -14.28
C GLU A 158 13.63 11.85 -13.23
N ASP A 159 12.50 11.79 -12.51
CA ASP A 159 12.17 12.75 -11.45
C ASP A 159 13.12 12.61 -10.26
N ARG A 160 13.53 11.37 -9.96
CA ARG A 160 14.55 11.08 -8.94
C ARG A 160 15.92 11.68 -9.32
N ILE A 161 16.32 11.55 -10.58
CA ILE A 161 17.60 12.07 -11.10
C ILE A 161 17.58 13.59 -11.17
N LYS A 162 16.47 14.18 -11.63
CA LYS A 162 16.30 15.63 -11.82
C LYS A 162 15.93 16.38 -10.53
N GLN A 163 15.68 15.68 -9.43
CA GLN A 163 15.19 16.21 -8.14
C GLN A 163 13.99 17.17 -8.28
N LYS A 164 13.20 17.04 -9.34
CA LYS A 164 12.10 17.97 -9.63
C LYS A 164 10.75 17.40 -9.22
N THR A 165 9.92 18.30 -8.70
CA THR A 165 8.46 18.24 -8.48
C THR A 165 7.96 17.32 -7.36
N LEU A 166 8.33 16.03 -7.33
CA LEU A 166 7.76 15.12 -6.33
C LEU A 166 8.45 15.24 -4.96
N LYS A 167 9.79 15.39 -4.94
CA LYS A 167 10.56 15.64 -3.71
C LYS A 167 10.26 17.00 -3.08
N SER A 168 9.97 18.02 -3.89
CA SER A 168 9.57 19.34 -3.38
C SER A 168 8.15 19.38 -2.82
N PHE A 169 7.29 18.45 -3.27
CA PHE A 169 5.88 18.39 -2.88
C PHE A 169 5.64 17.42 -1.71
N LEU A 170 6.35 16.30 -1.69
CA LEU A 170 6.45 15.42 -0.54
C LEU A 170 7.53 16.00 0.38
N HIS A 171 7.16 17.06 1.10
CA HIS A 171 8.00 17.82 2.04
C HIS A 171 9.02 16.94 2.80
N ASP A 172 10.17 17.52 3.16
CA ASP A 172 11.05 16.91 4.14
C ASP A 172 10.25 16.62 5.42
N GLY A 173 10.27 15.35 5.85
CA GLY A 173 9.44 14.88 6.96
C GLY A 173 8.23 14.05 6.55
N LYS A 174 7.23 14.02 7.45
CA LYS A 174 6.00 13.21 7.37
C LYS A 174 4.87 14.01 6.73
N LEU A 175 3.90 13.31 6.17
CA LEU A 175 2.77 13.91 5.46
C LEU A 175 1.60 14.19 6.39
N ASP A 176 0.90 15.31 6.25
CA ASP A 176 -0.37 15.53 6.96
C ASP A 176 -1.46 14.58 6.39
N PRO A 177 -2.13 13.77 7.23
CA PRO A 177 -3.27 12.96 6.80
C PRO A 177 -4.39 13.74 6.08
N ASN A 178 -4.56 15.03 6.37
CA ASN A 178 -5.56 15.89 5.74
C ASN A 178 -5.21 16.26 4.30
N GLU A 179 -3.94 16.20 3.93
CA GLU A 179 -3.46 16.48 2.56
C GLU A 179 -3.48 15.24 1.67
N LYS A 180 -3.92 14.08 2.18
CA LYS A 180 -3.95 12.80 1.45
C LYS A 180 -4.53 12.95 0.05
N ASP A 181 -5.71 13.57 -0.08
CA ASP A 181 -6.40 13.67 -1.37
C ASP A 181 -5.65 14.56 -2.37
N LEU A 182 -5.10 15.69 -1.89
CA LEU A 182 -4.22 16.56 -2.68
C LEU A 182 -2.98 15.80 -3.15
N ILE A 183 -2.38 14.99 -2.29
CA ILE A 183 -1.19 14.19 -2.63
C ILE A 183 -1.53 13.13 -3.67
N THR A 184 -2.59 12.36 -3.44
CA THR A 184 -2.98 11.28 -4.35
C THR A 184 -3.46 11.77 -5.71
N SER A 185 -3.95 13.01 -5.81
CA SER A 185 -4.36 13.60 -7.09
C SER A 185 -3.22 13.72 -8.11
N LYS A 186 -1.97 13.67 -7.65
CA LYS A 186 -0.76 13.81 -8.46
C LYS A 186 -0.08 12.49 -8.76
N LEU A 187 -0.60 11.37 -8.25
CA LEU A 187 0.00 10.06 -8.36
C LEU A 187 -0.85 9.19 -9.29
N ASN A 188 -0.21 8.55 -10.27
CA ASN A 188 -0.89 7.60 -11.15
C ASN A 188 -1.16 6.28 -10.41
N ARG A 189 -0.13 5.65 -9.83
CA ARG A 189 -0.26 4.39 -9.08
C ARG A 189 0.29 4.55 -7.67
N TYR A 190 -0.51 4.18 -6.69
CA TYR A 190 -0.12 4.26 -5.29
C TYR A 190 -0.85 3.24 -4.42
N ILE A 191 -0.26 2.95 -3.27
CA ILE A 191 -0.78 2.04 -2.25
C ILE A 191 -0.81 2.84 -0.96
N ILE A 192 -1.91 2.75 -0.22
CA ILE A 192 -2.00 3.35 1.11
C ILE A 192 -2.32 2.27 2.13
N VAL A 193 -1.53 2.26 3.20
CA VAL A 193 -1.80 1.48 4.40
C VAL A 193 -2.58 2.36 5.36
N TYR A 194 -3.77 1.89 5.76
CA TYR A 194 -4.64 2.56 6.71
C TYR A 194 -4.89 1.69 7.93
N TYR A 195 -5.22 2.30 9.07
CA TYR A 195 -6.01 1.60 10.07
C TYR A 195 -7.47 2.08 10.08
N ILE A 196 -8.35 1.18 10.51
CA ILE A 196 -9.75 1.48 10.83
C ILE A 196 -10.02 0.85 12.19
N ALA A 197 -10.57 1.65 13.12
CA ALA A 197 -11.04 1.18 14.42
C ALA A 197 -12.55 1.40 14.52
N ASN A 198 -13.32 0.37 14.89
CA ASN A 198 -14.76 0.48 15.15
C ASN A 198 -15.06 0.17 16.61
#